data_AF-A0A7Z0RRQ1-F1
#
_entry.id   AF-A0A7Z0RRQ1-F1
#
_cell.length_a   1.000
_cell.length_b   1.000
_cell.length_c   1.000
_cell.angle_alpha   90.00
_cell.angle_beta   90.00
_cell.angle_gamma   90.00
#
_symmetry.space_group_name_H-M   'P 1'
#
loop_
_entity.id
_entity.type
_entity.pdbx_description
1 polymer ?
#
loop_
_entity_poly.entity_id
_entity_poly.type
_entity_poly.pdbx_seq_one_letter_code
_entity_poly.pdbx_strand_id
1 'polypeptide(L)'
;LKRNPVLSRLGDLSLPNHEDENLTILPHSSYSETVYQAKSWDHARRVCQFSQREEGELFYEVTSLVTNLTGGVSEEHFELYRKRGQAENFIKEMKSGFFGD
;
A
#
# COMPACT_ATOMS: atom_id res chain seq x y z
N LEU A 1 1.64 1.74 -9.23
CA LEU A 1 2.76 2.42 -8.52
C LEU A 1 4.06 1.72 -8.86
N LYS A 2 5.19 2.42 -8.97
CA LYS A 2 6.50 1.75 -9.13
C LYS A 2 6.86 1.07 -7.81
N ARG A 3 7.09 -0.25 -7.83
CA ARG A 3 7.51 -1.02 -6.63
C ARG A 3 8.85 -0.50 -6.11
N ASN A 4 8.96 -0.34 -4.80
CA ASN A 4 10.22 -0.05 -4.12
C ASN A 4 10.68 -1.31 -3.38
N PRO A 5 11.77 -1.96 -3.79
CA PRO A 5 12.21 -3.24 -3.22
C PRO A 5 12.56 -3.15 -1.73
N VAL A 6 13.00 -1.98 -1.26
CA VAL A 6 13.31 -1.78 0.17
C VAL A 6 12.03 -1.79 1.00
N LEU A 7 10.99 -1.10 0.52
CA LEU A 7 9.70 -1.05 1.22
C LEU A 7 8.96 -2.38 1.13
N SER A 8 9.05 -3.09 0.00
CA SER A 8 8.50 -4.44 -0.12
C SER A 8 9.08 -5.37 0.94
N ARG A 9 10.41 -5.39 1.10
CA ARG A 9 11.09 -6.20 2.12
C ARG A 9 10.65 -5.86 3.55
N LEU A 10 10.38 -4.59 3.86
CA LEU A 10 9.86 -4.21 5.17
C LEU A 10 8.46 -4.79 5.43
N GLY A 11 7.64 -4.89 4.38
CA GLY A 11 6.31 -5.45 4.47
C GLY A 11 6.35 -6.95 4.72
N ASP A 12 7.26 -7.65 4.02
CA ASP A 12 7.45 -9.10 4.16
C ASP A 12 7.81 -9.52 5.58
N LEU A 13 8.59 -8.70 6.30
CA LEU A 13 8.96 -8.94 7.71
C LEU A 13 7.80 -8.80 8.70
N SER A 14 6.71 -8.14 8.30
CA SER A 14 5.53 -7.90 9.14
C SER A 14 4.43 -8.96 8.98
N LEU A 15 4.63 -9.94 8.10
CA LEU A 15 3.64 -10.97 7.80
C LEU A 15 3.71 -12.12 8.81
N PRO A 16 2.55 -12.75 9.14
CA PRO A 16 2.56 -13.99 9.92
C PRO A 16 3.38 -15.06 9.20
N ASN A 17 4.10 -15.87 10.00
CA ASN A 17 5.05 -16.87 9.50
C ASN A 17 4.32 -17.89 8.60
N HIS A 18 4.93 -18.26 7.46
CA HIS A 18 4.33 -19.13 6.43
C HIS A 18 4.05 -20.57 6.93
N GLU A 19 4.48 -20.92 8.15
CA GLU A 19 4.32 -22.25 8.73
C GLU A 19 2.89 -22.56 9.20
N ASP A 20 1.98 -21.57 9.23
CA ASP A 20 0.55 -21.82 9.37
C ASP A 20 -0.01 -22.41 8.06
N GLU A 21 0.08 -23.73 7.89
CA GLU A 21 -0.38 -24.47 6.70
C GLU A 21 -1.84 -24.15 6.30
N ASN A 22 -2.66 -23.68 7.24
CA ASN A 22 -4.06 -23.26 6.99
C ASN A 22 -4.19 -21.90 6.29
N LEU A 23 -3.19 -21.04 6.35
CA LEU A 23 -3.24 -19.71 5.75
C LEU A 23 -3.16 -19.79 4.22
N THR A 24 -2.41 -20.74 3.68
CA THR A 24 -2.16 -20.88 2.23
C THR A 24 -3.42 -21.13 1.37
N ILE A 25 -4.54 -21.47 2.01
CA ILE A 25 -5.78 -21.90 1.34
C ILE A 25 -6.82 -20.76 1.29
N LEU A 26 -6.63 -19.66 2.02
CA LEU A 26 -7.62 -18.58 2.09
C LEU A 26 -7.03 -17.21 1.74
N PRO A 27 -7.81 -16.33 1.09
CA PRO A 27 -7.39 -14.97 0.83
C PRO A 27 -7.09 -14.27 2.17
N HIS A 28 -6.00 -13.53 2.20
CA HIS A 28 -5.58 -12.82 3.41
C HIS A 28 -5.21 -11.39 3.06
N SER A 29 -5.74 -10.46 3.84
CA SER A 29 -5.37 -9.05 3.77
C SER A 29 -5.07 -8.52 5.16
N SER A 30 -4.01 -7.72 5.26
CA SER A 30 -3.58 -7.14 6.53
C SER A 30 -2.97 -5.76 6.30
N TYR A 31 -3.12 -4.90 7.30
CA TYR A 31 -2.48 -3.60 7.36
C TYR A 31 -1.38 -3.63 8.42
N SER A 32 -0.21 -3.09 8.08
CA SER A 32 0.90 -2.93 9.02
C SER A 32 1.53 -1.55 8.93
N GLU A 33 2.21 -1.15 9.99
CA GLU A 33 2.84 0.15 10.11
C GLU A 33 4.29 0.01 10.51
N THR A 34 5.15 0.76 9.82
CA THR A 34 6.56 0.83 10.13
C THR A 34 7.07 2.25 9.97
N VAL A 35 8.25 2.50 10.51
CA VAL A 35 8.95 3.77 10.36
C VAL A 35 10.18 3.51 9.51
N TYR A 36 10.31 4.25 8.41
CA TYR A 36 11.42 4.10 7.48
C TYR A 36 12.08 5.45 7.19
N GLN A 37 13.41 5.45 7.13
CA GLN A 37 14.19 6.61 6.72
C GLN A 37 15.07 6.23 5.53
N ALA A 38 14.76 6.79 4.37
CA ALA A 38 15.67 6.71 3.24
C ALA A 38 16.93 7.55 3.53
N LYS A 39 18.08 7.16 2.96
CA LYS A 39 19.35 7.90 3.13
C LYS A 39 19.26 9.36 2.66
N SER A 40 18.37 9.65 1.73
CA SER A 40 18.13 11.00 1.19
C SER A 40 17.08 11.79 1.97
N TRP A 41 16.55 11.28 3.08
CA TRP A 41 15.55 11.97 3.90
C TRP A 41 16.17 12.46 5.20
N ASP A 42 15.88 13.71 5.54
CA ASP A 42 16.38 14.34 6.78
C ASP A 42 15.80 13.70 8.05
N HIS A 43 14.65 13.05 7.96
CA HIS A 43 13.98 12.39 9.07
C HIS A 43 13.24 11.11 8.62
N ALA A 44 13.05 10.21 9.58
CA ALA A 44 12.24 9.01 9.38
C ALA A 44 10.76 9.36 9.18
N ARG A 45 10.09 8.61 8.30
CA ARG A 45 8.68 8.81 7.98
C ARG A 45 7.89 7.55 8.26
N ARG A 46 6.60 7.73 8.54
CA ARG A 46 5.66 6.63 8.70
C ARG A 46 5.38 6.00 7.34
N VAL A 47 5.40 4.67 7.31
CA VAL A 47 5.07 3.85 6.15
C VAL A 47 3.96 2.90 6.54
N CYS A 48 2.79 3.12 5.94
CA CYS A 48 1.65 2.22 6.02
C CYS A 48 1.81 1.17 4.93
N GLN A 49 1.56 -0.09 5.26
CA GLN A 49 1.68 -1.20 4.32
C GLN A 49 0.36 -1.96 4.30
N PHE A 50 -0.08 -2.31 3.10
CA PHE A 50 -1.24 -3.15 2.87
C PHE A 50 -0.76 -4.38 2.13
N SER A 51 -0.86 -5.52 2.78
CA SER A 51 -0.45 -6.81 2.24
C SER A 51 -1.68 -7.61 1.90
N GLN A 52 -1.80 -8.03 0.66
CA GLN A 52 -2.88 -8.87 0.17
C GLN A 52 -2.30 -10.11 -0.51
N ARG A 53 -2.95 -11.26 -0.33
CA ARG A 53 -2.77 -12.42 -1.20
C ARG A 53 -4.12 -12.93 -1.63
N GLU A 54 -4.18 -13.44 -2.86
CA GLU A 54 -5.34 -14.17 -3.35
C GLU A 54 -5.28 -15.63 -2.91
N GLU A 55 -6.41 -16.33 -3.04
CA GLU A 55 -6.48 -17.76 -2.76
C GLU A 55 -5.54 -18.53 -3.69
N GLY A 56 -4.73 -19.44 -3.13
CA GLY A 56 -3.78 -20.24 -3.89
C GLY A 56 -2.47 -19.52 -4.28
N GLU A 57 -2.33 -18.22 -3.97
CA GLU A 57 -1.10 -17.48 -4.19
C GLU A 57 -0.13 -17.62 -3.01
N LEU A 58 1.12 -17.95 -3.32
CA LEU A 58 2.18 -18.12 -2.31
C LEU A 58 2.75 -16.79 -1.81
N PHE A 59 2.71 -15.75 -2.65
CA PHE A 59 3.37 -14.49 -2.37
C PHE A 59 2.37 -13.37 -2.08
N TYR A 60 2.68 -12.57 -1.06
CA TYR A 60 1.91 -11.38 -0.76
C TYR A 60 2.24 -10.25 -1.74
N GLU A 61 1.20 -9.61 -2.26
CA GLU A 61 1.33 -8.29 -2.85
C GLU A 61 1.30 -7.23 -1.76
N VAL A 62 2.44 -6.57 -1.57
CA VAL A 62 2.58 -5.47 -0.61
C VAL A 62 2.50 -4.13 -1.34
N THR A 63 1.51 -3.31 -0.96
CA THR A 63 1.44 -1.89 -1.31
C THR A 63 1.95 -1.07 -0.14
N SER A 64 2.91 -0.17 -0.40
CA SER A 64 3.46 0.72 0.63
C SER A 64 3.08 2.19 0.37
N LEU A 65 2.62 2.86 1.41
CA LEU A 65 2.23 4.26 1.43
C LEU A 65 3.08 5.00 2.46
N VAL A 66 3.92 5.93 2.01
CA VAL A 66 4.69 6.81 2.90
C VAL A 66 3.83 8.03 3.22
N THR A 67 3.66 8.33 4.50
CA THR A 67 2.82 9.45 4.96
C THR A 67 3.54 10.31 6.00
N ASN A 68 3.25 11.61 5.98
CA ASN A 68 3.62 12.56 7.04
C ASN A 68 2.46 12.88 7.99
N LEU A 69 1.30 12.24 7.79
CA LEU A 69 0.14 12.42 8.65
C LEU A 69 0.40 11.79 10.03
N THR A 70 0.19 12.61 11.06
CA THR A 70 0.30 12.22 12.46
C THR A 70 -1.09 11.82 12.97
N GLY A 71 -1.25 10.57 13.42
CA GLY A 71 -2.55 10.01 13.86
C GLY A 71 -3.26 9.20 12.78
N GLY A 72 -4.45 8.68 13.08
CA GLY A 72 -5.23 7.77 12.21
C GLY A 72 -4.64 6.38 12.06
N VAL A 73 -5.41 5.43 11.53
CA VAL A 73 -4.94 4.06 11.24
C VAL A 73 -4.57 3.89 9.77
N SER A 74 -3.71 2.92 9.45
CA SER A 74 -3.28 2.66 8.06
C SER A 74 -4.42 2.56 7.05
N GLU A 75 -5.52 1.91 7.42
CA GLU A 75 -6.68 1.76 6.55
C GLU A 75 -7.24 3.11 6.08
N GLU A 76 -7.43 4.06 6.98
CA GLU A 76 -7.91 5.42 6.67
C GLU A 76 -6.97 6.14 5.69
N HIS A 77 -5.66 5.96 5.86
CA HIS A 77 -4.67 6.54 4.95
C HIS A 77 -4.73 5.92 3.55
N PHE A 78 -4.92 4.60 3.47
CA PHE A 78 -5.11 3.91 2.19
C PHE A 78 -6.41 4.33 1.51
N GLU A 79 -7.50 4.51 2.25
CA GLU A 79 -8.75 5.06 1.72
C GLU A 79 -8.59 6.49 1.18
N LEU A 80 -7.93 7.36 1.94
CA LEU A 80 -7.64 8.73 1.51
C LEU A 80 -6.83 8.71 0.20
N TYR A 81 -5.83 7.85 0.12
CA TYR A 81 -5.02 7.70 -1.09
C TYR A 81 -5.85 7.17 -2.28
N ARG A 82 -6.76 6.21 -2.06
CA ARG A 82 -7.70 5.73 -3.10
C ARG A 82 -8.59 6.85 -3.62
N LYS A 83 -9.17 7.66 -2.72
CA LYS A 83 -10.01 8.83 -3.09
C LYS A 83 -9.22 9.85 -3.93
N ARG A 84 -7.94 10.08 -3.62
CA ARG A 84 -7.04 10.93 -4.43
C ARG A 84 -6.93 10.42 -5.87
N GLY A 85 -6.72 9.11 -6.06
CA GLY A 85 -6.63 8.51 -7.38
C GLY A 85 -7.91 8.62 -8.19
N GLN A 86 -9.08 8.46 -7.55
CA GLN A 86 -10.37 8.67 -8.20
C GLN A 86 -10.55 10.12 -8.66
N ALA A 87 -10.17 11.09 -7.84
CA ALA A 87 -10.22 12.50 -8.22
C ALA A 87 -9.30 12.81 -9.42
N GLU A 88 -8.11 12.21 -9.48
CA GLU A 88 -7.21 12.35 -10.65
C GLU A 88 -7.83 11.75 -11.92
N ASN A 89 -8.50 10.60 -11.82
CA ASN A 89 -9.19 9.99 -12.95
C ASN A 89 -10.36 10.85 -13.42
N PHE A 90 -11.17 11.39 -12.50
CA PHE A 90 -12.25 12.30 -12.83
C PHE A 90 -11.74 13.56 -13.56
N ILE A 91 -10.65 14.17 -13.09
CA ILE A 91 -10.03 15.34 -13.76
C ILE A 91 -9.54 14.96 -15.17
N LYS A 92 -8.96 13.76 -15.33
CA LYS A 92 -8.52 13.28 -16.65
C LYS A 92 -9.70 13.06 -17.59
N GLU A 93 -10.78 12.44 -17.11
CA GLU A 93 -12.01 12.24 -17.87
C GLU A 93 -12.64 13.57 -18.29
N MET A 94 -12.73 14.55 -17.39
CA MET A 94 -13.23 15.88 -17.73
C MET A 94 -12.37 16.57 -18.80
N LYS A 95 -11.04 16.44 -18.72
CA LYS A 95 -10.14 17.02 -19.73
C LYS A 95 -10.25 16.30 -21.06
N SER A 96 -10.28 14.97 -21.07
CA SER A 96 -10.42 14.16 -22.28
C SER A 96 -11.78 14.30 -22.95
N GLY A 97 -12.85 14.44 -22.15
CA GLY A 97 -14.22 14.60 -22.63
C GLY A 97 -14.53 15.99 -23.19
N PHE A 98 -13.66 16.98 -22.97
CA PHE A 98 -13.83 18.35 -23.49
C PHE A 98 -13.20 18.55 -24.88
N PHE A 99 -12.36 17.63 -25.36
CA PHE A 99 -11.75 17.70 -26.71
C PHE A 99 -12.55 16.94 -27.78
N GLY A 100 -13.79 16.56 -27.47
CA GLY A 100 -14.70 15.88 -28.38
C GLY A 100 -15.86 16.76 -28.85
N ASP A 101 -15.56 17.93 -29.41
CA ASP A 101 -16.44 18.68 -30.34
C ASP A 101 -15.55 19.43 -31.36
#